data_AF-A0A953WTT9-F1
#
_entry.id   AF-A0A953WTT9-F1
#
_cell.length_a   1.000
_cell.length_b   1.000
_cell.length_c   1.000
_cell.angle_alpha   90.00
_cell.angle_beta   90.00
_cell.angle_gamma   90.00
#
_symmetry.space_group_name_H-M   'P 1'
#
loop_
_entity.id
_entity.type
_entity.pdbx_description
1 polymer ?
#
loop_
_entity_poly.entity_id
_entity_poly.type
_entity_poly.pdbx_seq_one_letter_code
_entity_poly.pdbx_strand_id
1 'polypeptide(L)' 'MMLSPECVAPTGCMLGEGPMWSETEGFLWWVDIKRAKLHRYNPRTGNTRRYDLPIRASTITLHEGRFLMAGDREIGLF' A
#
# COMPACT_ATOMS: atom_id res chain seq x y z
N MET A 1 -0.88 -26.63 -15.37
CA MET A 1 -1.90 -25.60 -15.04
C MET A 1 -1.30 -24.24 -15.33
N MET A 2 -1.94 -23.43 -16.17
CA MET A 2 -1.55 -22.02 -16.34
C MET A 2 -2.12 -21.21 -15.18
N LEU A 3 -1.29 -20.37 -14.57
CA LEU A 3 -1.75 -19.35 -13.63
C LEU A 3 -2.22 -18.15 -14.43
N SER A 4 -3.48 -17.77 -14.25
CA SER A 4 -4.04 -16.51 -14.78
C SER A 4 -4.05 -15.46 -13.66
N PRO A 5 -3.50 -14.26 -13.86
CA PRO A 5 -3.62 -13.20 -12.88
C PRO A 5 -5.09 -12.73 -12.76
N GLU A 6 -5.54 -12.46 -11.55
CA GLU A 6 -6.83 -11.82 -11.27
C GLU A 6 -6.60 -10.38 -10.82
N CYS A 7 -7.35 -9.43 -11.41
CA CYS A 7 -7.34 -8.05 -10.94
C CYS A 7 -8.26 -7.90 -9.73
N VAL A 8 -7.67 -7.94 -8.52
CA VAL A 8 -8.43 -7.84 -7.26
C VAL A 8 -8.70 -6.38 -6.82
N ALA A 9 -7.96 -5.41 -7.36
CA ALA A 9 -8.11 -4.00 -7.05
C ALA A 9 -7.79 -3.12 -8.26
N PRO A 10 -8.78 -2.54 -8.97
CA PRO A 10 -8.54 -1.56 -10.02
C PRO A 10 -8.23 -0.18 -9.42
N THR A 11 -6.97 0.04 -9.03
CA THR A 11 -6.58 1.14 -8.14
C THR A 11 -6.49 2.51 -8.81
N GLY A 12 -6.23 2.54 -10.12
CA GLY A 12 -5.92 3.77 -10.85
C GLY A 12 -4.65 4.48 -10.40
N CYS A 13 -3.74 3.81 -9.65
CA CYS A 13 -2.46 4.38 -9.24
C CYS A 13 -1.66 4.90 -10.45
N MET A 14 -0.91 5.98 -10.28
CA MET A 14 0.04 6.43 -11.30
C MET A 14 1.32 5.59 -11.24
N LEU A 15 1.77 5.26 -10.03
CA LEU A 15 2.83 4.27 -9.81
C LEU A 15 2.56 3.52 -8.50
N GLY A 16 1.83 2.41 -8.61
CA GLY A 16 1.52 1.52 -7.49
C GLY A 16 2.69 0.60 -7.16
N GLU A 17 3.24 0.67 -5.96
CA GLU A 17 4.45 -0.07 -5.56
C GLU A 17 4.47 -0.39 -4.06
N GLY A 18 5.44 -1.20 -3.65
CA GLY A 18 5.67 -1.56 -2.25
C GLY A 18 4.49 -2.31 -1.61
N PRO A 19 3.96 -3.38 -2.24
CA PRO A 19 2.92 -4.20 -1.62
C PRO A 19 3.43 -4.85 -0.33
N MET A 20 2.68 -4.68 0.76
CA MET A 20 2.96 -5.25 2.07
C MET A 20 1.69 -5.84 2.65
N TRP A 21 1.75 -7.11 3.03
CA TRP A 21 0.68 -7.78 3.74
C TRP A 21 0.77 -7.53 5.25
N SER A 22 -0.34 -7.10 5.85
CA SER A 22 -0.50 -7.00 7.31
C SER A 22 -1.20 -8.26 7.81
N GLU A 23 -0.44 -9.20 8.39
CA GLU A 23 -1.00 -10.44 8.96
C GLU A 23 -2.01 -10.16 10.07
N THR A 24 -1.74 -9.14 10.90
CA THR A 24 -2.59 -8.77 12.03
C THR A 24 -3.93 -8.21 11.59
N GLU A 25 -3.97 -7.46 10.49
CA GLU A 25 -5.21 -6.85 9.99
C GLU A 25 -5.90 -7.70 8.91
N GLY A 26 -5.15 -8.59 8.25
CA GLY A 26 -5.59 -9.31 7.07
C GLY A 26 -5.80 -8.40 5.86
N PHE A 27 -4.98 -7.36 5.72
CA PHE A 27 -5.07 -6.37 4.64
C PHE A 27 -3.77 -6.29 3.84
N LEU A 28 -3.92 -6.02 2.54
CA LEU A 28 -2.80 -5.66 1.67
C LEU A 28 -2.70 -4.13 1.61
N TRP A 29 -1.51 -3.60 1.85
CA TRP A 29 -1.20 -2.18 1.72
C TRP A 29 -0.19 -1.95 0.60
N TRP A 30 -0.23 -0.79 -0.04
CA TRP A 30 0.76 -0.35 -1.03
C TRP A 30 0.69 1.17 -1.20
N VAL A 31 1.64 1.77 -1.92
CA VAL A 31 1.69 3.22 -2.14
C VAL A 31 1.46 3.58 -3.60
N ASP A 32 0.85 4.74 -3.87
CA ASP A 32 0.96 5.45 -5.15
C ASP A 32 2.05 6.52 -5.01
N ILE A 33 3.28 6.19 -5.44
CA ILE A 33 4.47 7.01 -5.21
C ILE A 33 4.32 8.41 -5.84
N LYS A 34 3.73 8.48 -7.03
CA LYS A 34 3.64 9.74 -7.78
C LYS A 34 2.52 10.64 -7.28
N ARG A 35 1.49 10.06 -6.64
CA ARG A 35 0.36 10.83 -6.08
C ARG A 35 0.38 10.98 -4.56
N ALA A 36 1.42 10.51 -3.88
CA ALA A 36 1.55 10.53 -2.42
C ALA A 36 0.30 9.95 -1.73
N LYS A 37 -0.06 8.71 -2.08
CA LYS A 37 -1.21 8.01 -1.48
C LYS A 37 -0.79 6.68 -0.86
N LEU A 38 -1.39 6.33 0.27
CA LEU A 38 -1.39 4.99 0.83
C LEU A 38 -2.69 4.30 0.43
N HIS A 39 -2.60 3.08 -0.04
CA HIS A 39 -3.75 2.27 -0.42
C HIS A 39 -3.86 1.03 0.47
N ARG A 40 -5.09 0.56 0.64
CA ARG A 40 -5.43 -0.66 1.38
C ARG A 40 -6.46 -1.47 0.63
N TYR A 41 -6.25 -2.77 0.54
CA TYR A 41 -7.21 -3.76 0.03
C TYR A 41 -7.62 -4.72 1.13
N ASN A 42 -8.92 -4.92 1.30
CA ASN A 42 -9.50 -5.94 2.16
C ASN A 42 -10.02 -7.11 1.32
N PRO A 43 -9.32 -8.26 1.29
CA PRO A 43 -9.75 -9.41 0.49
C PRO A 43 -11.04 -10.05 0.98
N ARG A 44 -11.44 -9.86 2.25
CA ARG A 44 -12.69 -10.42 2.78
C ARG A 44 -13.92 -9.73 2.19
N THR A 45 -13.79 -8.48 1.76
CA THR A 45 -14.92 -7.68 1.25
C THR A 45 -14.70 -7.15 -0.16
N GLY A 46 -13.54 -7.38 -0.77
CA GLY A 46 -13.13 -6.76 -2.04
C GLY A 46 -12.91 -5.24 -1.99
N ASN A 47 -12.94 -4.62 -0.80
CA ASN A 47 -12.95 -3.16 -0.70
C ASN A 47 -11.54 -2.60 -0.76
N THR A 48 -11.37 -1.52 -1.54
CA THR A 48 -10.15 -0.72 -1.57
C THR A 48 -10.38 0.65 -0.91
N ARG A 49 -9.41 1.12 -0.13
CA ARG A 49 -9.37 2.48 0.41
C ARG A 49 -8.05 3.16 0.03
N ARG A 50 -8.08 4.50 -0.02
CA ARG A 50 -6.90 5.33 -0.23
C ARG A 50 -6.85 6.45 0.81
N TYR A 51 -5.65 6.83 1.19
CA TYR A 51 -5.35 7.86 2.17
C TYR A 51 -4.25 8.76 1.63
N ASP A 52 -4.32 10.04 1.99
CA ASP A 52 -3.30 11.01 1.61
C ASP A 52 -2.07 10.82 2.48
N LEU A 53 -0.89 10.82 1.86
CA LEU A 53 0.38 10.80 2.57
C LEU A 53 1.03 12.19 2.53
N PRO A 54 1.71 12.59 3.60
CA PRO A 54 2.49 13.83 3.60
C PRO A 54 3.77 13.71 2.75
N ILE A 55 4.14 12.48 2.37
CA ILE A 55 5.34 12.17 1.60
C ILE A 55 5.01 11.32 0.37
N ARG A 56 5.90 11.36 -0.61
CA ARG A 56 5.93 10.41 -1.72
C ARG A 56 6.71 9.16 -1.29
N ALA A 57 6.07 8.35 -0.44
CA ALA A 57 6.65 7.08 0.01
C ALA A 57 6.86 6.13 -1.19
N SER A 58 7.98 5.40 -1.18
CA SER A 58 8.34 4.39 -2.18
C SER A 58 8.32 2.96 -1.64
N THR A 59 8.40 2.81 -0.31
CA THR A 59 8.31 1.53 0.38
C THR A 59 7.68 1.72 1.75
N ILE A 60 7.02 0.67 2.24
CA ILE A 60 6.31 0.63 3.51
C ILE A 60 6.59 -0.68 4.24
N THR A 61 6.66 -0.61 5.56
CA THR A 61 6.55 -1.77 6.44
C THR A 61 5.75 -1.40 7.69
N LEU A 62 5.36 -2.40 8.49
CA LEU A 62 4.79 -2.18 9.81
C LEU A 62 5.88 -2.30 10.88
N HIS A 63 5.87 -1.36 11.82
CA HIS A 63 6.70 -1.38 13.00
C HIS A 63 5.86 -0.93 14.19
N GLU A 64 5.64 -1.84 15.15
CA GLU A 64 4.88 -1.57 16.39
C GLU A 64 3.49 -0.96 16.13
N GLY A 65 2.77 -1.47 15.12
CA GLY A 65 1.42 -1.00 14.77
C GLY A 65 1.39 0.33 13.99
N ARG A 66 2.54 0.86 13.62
CA ARG A 66 2.70 2.08 12.80
C ARG A 66 3.32 1.75 11.46
N PHE A 67 3.15 2.66 10.50
CA PHE A 67 3.83 2.51 9.22
C PHE A 67 5.23 3.11 9.28
N LEU A 68 6.25 2.31 9.02
CA LEU A 68 7.58 2.82 8.71
C LEU A 68 7.68 2.96 7.19
N MET A 69 7.91 4.19 6.70
CA MET A 69 7.98 4.46 5.27
C MET A 69 9.27 5.21 4.93
N ALA A 70 9.80 4.94 3.73
CA ALA A 70 10.87 5.73 3.13
C ALA A 70 10.33 6.44 1.88
N GLY A 71 10.72 7.70 1.69
CA GLY A 71 10.40 8.51 0.51
C GLY A 71 11.60 9.32 0.03
N ASP A 72 11.36 10.27 -0.88
CA ASP A 72 12.40 11.02 -1.60
C ASP A 72 13.47 11.68 -0.70
N ARG A 73 13.13 12.12 0.52
CA ARG A 73 14.01 12.91 1.40
C ARG A 73 14.10 12.42 2.83
N GLU A 74 13.27 11.45 3.23
CA GLU A 74 13.12 11.08 4.64
C GLU A 74 12.64 9.63 4.80
N ILE A 75 12.96 9.09 5.98
CA ILE A 75 12.41 7.85 6.51
C ILE A 75 11.69 8.21 7.81
N GLY A 76 10.43 7.82 7.94
CA GLY A 76 9.58 8.24 9.04
C GLY A 76 8.62 7.14 9.50
N LEU A 77 8.21 7.24 10.76
CA LEU A 77 7.09 6.49 11.31
C LEU A 77 5.81 7.33 11.18
N PHE A 78 4.76 6.75 10.62
CA PHE A 78 3.46 7.36 10.32
C PHE A 78 2.34 6.62 11.06
#